data_AF-A0A177QTM7-F1
#
_entry.id   AF-A0A177QTM7-F1
#
_cell.length_a   1.000
_cell.length_b   1.000
_cell.length_c   1.000
_cell.angle_alpha   90.00
_cell.angle_beta   90.00
_cell.angle_gamma   90.00
#
_symmetry.space_group_name_H-M   'P 1'
#
loop_
_entity.id
_entity.type
_entity.pdbx_description
1 polymer ?
#
loop_
_entity_poly.entity_id
_entity_poly.type
_entity_poly.pdbx_seq_one_letter_code
_entity_poly.pdbx_strand_id
1 'polypeptide(L)'
;MKTNKHQTLLLVKAKQAVRAKDLVQAFGYSAPTARSYLSHLKRQDLLERVSVGHVLTEKGRTRLQFYDVSGCTDAACPLCQRKTGSFTCPRCAYQMPNTHARILPKQDFLVVVRHAGVYCPRCWKPLLSETQAQLMGIPKEAA
;
A
#
# COMPACT_ATOMS: atom_id res chain seq x y z
N MET A 1 -9.67 0.49 19.22
CA MET A 1 -8.39 -0.26 19.23
C MET A 1 -7.50 0.28 18.11
N LYS A 2 -6.33 0.87 18.42
CA LYS A 2 -5.41 1.34 17.36
C LYS A 2 -4.88 0.11 16.61
N THR A 3 -5.22 0.01 15.32
CA THR A 3 -4.87 -1.13 14.47
C THR A 3 -3.43 -0.99 13.97
N ASN A 4 -2.46 -1.55 14.69
CA ASN A 4 -1.04 -1.53 14.32
C ASN A 4 -0.70 -2.58 13.25
N LYS A 5 -1.54 -2.68 12.22
CA LYS A 5 -1.47 -3.74 11.20
C LYS A 5 -0.16 -3.68 10.46
N HIS A 6 0.18 -2.50 9.96
CA HIS A 6 1.40 -2.27 9.21
C HIS A 6 2.65 -2.50 10.08
N GLN A 7 2.68 -1.93 11.29
CA GLN A 7 3.80 -2.10 12.22
C GLN A 7 3.98 -3.57 12.62
N THR A 8 2.89 -4.34 12.73
CA THR A 8 2.97 -5.78 13.05
C THR A 8 3.56 -6.56 11.87
N LEU A 9 3.20 -6.23 10.63
CA LEU A 9 3.81 -6.86 9.46
C LEU A 9 5.30 -6.52 9.34
N LEU A 10 5.69 -5.27 9.64
CA LEU A 10 7.10 -4.86 9.70
C LEU A 10 7.87 -5.61 10.78
N LEU A 11 7.28 -5.78 11.96
CA LEU A 11 7.86 -6.56 13.04
C LEU A 11 8.08 -8.03 12.61
N VAL A 12 7.13 -8.61 11.86
CA VAL A 12 7.26 -9.97 11.32
C VAL A 12 8.37 -10.05 10.27
N LYS A 13 8.49 -9.04 9.40
CA LYS A 13 9.59 -8.94 8.42
C LYS A 13 10.95 -8.89 9.13
N ALA A 14 11.09 -8.08 10.17
CA ALA A 14 12.33 -7.90 10.90
C ALA A 14 12.74 -9.14 11.71
N LYS A 15 11.78 -9.79 12.38
CA LYS A 15 12.04 -10.97 13.24
C LYS A 15 11.91 -12.31 12.50
N GLN A 16 11.54 -12.29 11.22
CA GLN A 16 11.15 -13.44 10.39
C GLN A 16 9.91 -14.21 10.88
N ALA A 17 9.73 -14.36 12.19
CA ALA A 17 8.55 -14.93 12.82
C ALA A 17 8.23 -14.20 14.14
N VAL A 18 6.94 -14.02 14.43
CA VAL A 18 6.48 -13.24 15.59
C VAL A 18 5.47 -14.02 16.42
N ARG A 19 5.62 -13.95 17.75
CA ARG A 19 4.71 -14.54 18.73
C ARG A 19 3.92 -13.44 19.45
N ALA A 20 2.87 -13.83 20.16
CA ALA A 20 2.06 -12.87 20.92
C ALA A 20 2.89 -12.04 21.91
N LYS A 21 3.90 -12.64 22.54
CA LYS A 21 4.84 -11.94 23.45
C LYS A 21 5.57 -10.77 22.78
N ASP A 22 5.87 -10.88 21.49
CA ASP A 22 6.57 -9.85 20.75
C ASP A 22 5.66 -8.63 20.50
N LEU A 23 4.35 -8.86 20.29
CA LEU A 23 3.36 -7.77 20.19
C LEU A 23 3.09 -7.11 21.53
N VAL A 24 3.13 -7.87 22.63
CA VAL A 24 3.04 -7.33 23.99
C VAL A 24 4.21 -6.38 24.24
N GLN A 25 5.43 -6.81 23.94
CA GLN A 25 6.63 -6.00 24.12
C GLN A 25 6.68 -4.78 23.17
N ALA A 26 6.33 -4.97 21.90
CA ALA A 26 6.46 -3.90 20.89
C ALA A 26 5.32 -2.86 20.95
N PHE A 27 4.11 -3.25 21.34
CA PHE A 27 2.93 -2.40 21.25
C PHE A 27 2.16 -2.23 22.57
N GLY A 28 2.64 -2.81 23.67
CA GLY A 28 1.98 -2.73 24.97
C GLY A 28 0.62 -3.44 25.03
N TYR A 29 0.36 -4.37 24.11
CA TYR A 29 -0.89 -5.14 24.11
C TYR A 29 -0.95 -6.10 25.29
N SER A 30 -2.15 -6.41 25.79
CA SER A 30 -2.32 -7.54 26.70
C SER A 30 -2.11 -8.87 25.94
N ALA A 31 -1.65 -9.91 26.63
CA ALA A 31 -1.43 -11.24 26.05
C ALA A 31 -2.65 -11.83 25.30
N PRO A 32 -3.90 -11.71 25.77
CA PRO A 32 -5.07 -12.16 25.01
C PRO A 32 -5.32 -11.30 23.76
N THR A 33 -5.15 -9.98 23.85
CA THR A 33 -5.32 -9.07 22.71
C THR A 33 -4.30 -9.35 21.61
N ALA A 34 -3.03 -9.55 21.96
CA ALA A 34 -1.98 -9.91 21.01
C ALA A 34 -2.28 -11.22 20.26
N ARG A 35 -2.77 -12.24 20.97
CA ARG A 35 -3.19 -13.52 20.37
C ARG A 35 -4.37 -13.35 19.42
N SER A 36 -5.42 -12.64 19.87
CA SER A 36 -6.59 -12.35 19.05
C SER A 36 -6.23 -11.57 17.79
N TYR A 37 -5.29 -10.63 17.91
CA TYR A 37 -4.82 -9.81 16.81
C TYR A 37 -4.04 -10.60 15.75
N LEU A 38 -3.13 -11.50 16.17
CA LEU A 38 -2.43 -12.40 15.24
C LEU A 38 -3.41 -13.32 14.50
N SER A 39 -4.41 -13.87 15.21
CA SER A 39 -5.48 -14.66 14.59
C SER A 39 -6.33 -13.84 13.61
N HIS A 40 -6.56 -12.56 13.89
CA HIS A 40 -7.26 -11.66 12.96
C HIS A 40 -6.45 -11.42 11.68
N LEU A 41 -5.14 -11.21 11.77
CA LEU A 41 -4.25 -11.05 10.61
C LEU A 41 -4.12 -12.36 9.81
N LYS A 42 -4.12 -13.50 10.48
CA LYS A 42 -4.17 -14.82 9.84
C LYS A 42 -5.43 -15.00 9.01
N ARG A 43 -6.61 -14.67 9.56
CA ARG A 43 -7.90 -14.76 8.82
C ARG A 43 -7.96 -13.86 7.58
N GLN A 44 -7.12 -12.84 7.51
CA GLN A 44 -7.01 -11.96 6.34
C GLN A 44 -5.96 -12.44 5.33
N ASP A 45 -5.35 -13.59 5.60
CA ASP A 45 -4.30 -14.20 4.79
C ASP A 45 -3.05 -13.32 4.68
N LEU A 46 -2.74 -12.58 5.75
CA LEU A 46 -1.54 -11.73 5.83
C LEU A 46 -0.40 -12.41 6.60
N LEU A 47 -0.76 -13.35 7.47
CA LEU A 47 0.16 -14.11 8.29
C LEU A 47 -0.24 -15.58 8.26
N GLU A 48 0.75 -16.45 8.32
CA GLU A 48 0.56 -17.88 8.47
C GLU A 48 1.18 -18.34 9.79
N ARG A 49 0.54 -19.33 10.44
CA ARG A 49 1.04 -19.88 11.70
C ARG A 49 1.99 -21.04 11.39
N VAL A 50 3.22 -20.93 11.87
CA VAL A 50 4.26 -21.96 11.85
C VAL A 50 4.62 -22.38 13.28
N SER A 51 5.43 -23.43 13.45
CA SER A 51 5.86 -23.94 14.75
C SER A 51 6.52 -22.85 15.63
N VAL A 52 7.25 -21.91 15.02
CA VAL A 52 8.02 -20.87 15.71
C VAL A 52 7.21 -19.58 15.96
N GLY A 53 6.01 -19.43 15.38
CA GLY A 53 5.19 -18.21 15.51
C GLY A 53 4.32 -17.92 14.29
N HIS A 54 4.19 -16.65 13.93
CA HIS A 54 3.50 -16.20 12.71
C HIS A 54 4.51 -15.61 11.73
N VAL A 55 4.45 -16.05 10.48
CA VAL A 55 5.29 -15.60 9.36
C VAL A 55 4.45 -14.87 8.32
N LEU A 56 5.08 -14.09 7.45
CA LEU A 56 4.39 -13.40 6.36
C LEU A 56 4.04 -14.36 5.22
N THR A 57 2.77 -14.37 4.81
CA THR A 57 2.32 -14.99 3.55
C THR A 57 2.76 -14.14 2.35
N GLU A 58 2.61 -14.66 1.14
CA GLU A 58 2.84 -13.88 -0.09
C GLU A 58 1.99 -12.61 -0.11
N LYS A 59 0.70 -12.71 0.18
CA LYS A 59 -0.21 -11.56 0.28
C LYS A 59 0.21 -10.57 1.38
N GLY A 60 0.73 -11.07 2.51
CA GLY A 60 1.34 -10.25 3.55
C GLY A 60 2.58 -9.49 3.06
N ARG A 61 3.44 -10.14 2.28
CA ARG A 61 4.63 -9.53 1.65
C ARG A 61 4.24 -8.50 0.59
N THR A 62 3.28 -8.80 -0.29
CA THR A 62 2.76 -7.84 -1.28
C THR A 62 2.16 -6.62 -0.60
N ARG A 63 1.45 -6.82 0.52
CA ARG A 63 0.88 -5.72 1.29
C ARG A 63 1.95 -4.89 1.99
N LEU A 64 3.02 -5.51 2.48
CA LEU A 64 4.20 -4.79 2.97
C LEU A 64 4.89 -4.01 1.87
N GLN A 65 5.10 -4.59 0.69
CA GLN A 65 5.68 -3.89 -0.46
C GLN A 65 4.82 -2.68 -0.85
N PHE A 66 3.50 -2.82 -0.83
CA PHE A 66 2.58 -1.70 -1.08
C PHE A 66 2.70 -0.59 -0.01
N TYR A 67 2.89 -0.95 1.28
CA TYR A 67 2.97 0.01 2.37
C TYR A 67 4.37 0.64 2.59
N ASP A 68 5.45 -0.13 2.43
CA ASP A 68 6.86 0.33 2.40
C ASP A 68 7.02 1.42 1.33
N VAL A 69 6.28 1.25 0.23
CA VAL A 69 6.13 2.27 -0.80
C VAL A 69 5.35 3.44 -0.19
N SER A 70 4.14 3.30 0.35
CA SER A 70 3.30 4.43 0.79
C SER A 70 3.80 5.36 1.92
N GLY A 71 4.74 4.96 2.80
CA GLY A 71 5.12 5.73 4.01
C GLY A 71 6.54 6.32 4.07
N CYS A 72 7.33 6.15 3.01
CA CYS A 72 8.73 6.58 2.94
C CYS A 72 8.86 8.09 2.67
N THR A 73 9.39 8.85 3.62
CA THR A 73 9.72 10.29 3.49
C THR A 73 11.14 10.55 2.98
N ASP A 74 11.92 9.50 2.73
CA ASP A 74 13.35 9.57 2.47
C ASP A 74 13.63 9.52 0.95
N ALA A 75 14.18 10.61 0.40
CA ALA A 75 14.37 10.80 -1.04
C ALA A 75 15.43 9.86 -1.66
N ALA A 76 16.34 9.34 -0.85
CA ALA A 76 17.43 8.47 -1.27
C ALA A 76 17.15 6.96 -1.12
N CYS A 77 15.95 6.58 -0.67
CA CYS A 77 15.65 5.17 -0.45
C CYS A 77 15.55 4.41 -1.79
N PRO A 78 16.35 3.34 -2.01
CA PRO A 78 16.38 2.59 -3.27
C PRO A 78 15.06 1.86 -3.59
N LEU A 79 14.18 1.68 -2.60
CA LEU A 79 12.82 1.17 -2.79
C LEU A 79 11.80 2.29 -3.12
N CYS A 80 12.11 3.54 -2.77
CA CYS A 80 11.29 4.73 -2.99
C CYS A 80 11.66 5.47 -4.29
N GLN A 81 12.78 5.10 -4.94
CA GLN A 81 13.14 5.55 -6.30
C GLN A 81 12.06 5.27 -7.36
N ARG A 82 11.13 4.33 -7.13
CA ARG A 82 9.96 4.12 -8.01
C ARG A 82 8.76 5.05 -7.72
N LYS A 83 8.85 5.89 -6.68
CA LYS A 83 7.84 6.89 -6.29
C LYS A 83 8.21 8.32 -6.68
N THR A 84 9.44 8.56 -7.13
CA THR A 84 9.75 9.77 -7.88
C THR A 84 9.04 9.64 -9.22
N GLY A 85 7.93 10.38 -9.36
CA GLY A 85 7.10 10.35 -10.55
C GLY A 85 5.73 10.93 -10.28
N SER A 86 5.12 11.41 -11.35
CA SER A 86 3.80 12.02 -11.39
C SER A 86 2.89 11.24 -12.33
N PHE A 87 1.62 11.15 -11.97
CA PHE A 87 0.58 10.72 -12.86
C PHE A 87 0.05 11.95 -13.60
N THR A 88 0.03 11.90 -14.92
CA THR A 88 -0.46 13.00 -15.75
C THR A 88 -1.85 12.69 -16.26
N CYS A 89 -2.76 13.66 -16.13
CA CYS A 89 -4.07 13.52 -16.72
C CYS A 89 -4.03 13.81 -18.23
N PRO A 90 -4.54 12.90 -19.09
CA PRO A 90 -4.60 13.15 -20.53
C PRO A 90 -5.60 14.23 -20.95
N ARG A 91 -6.50 14.67 -20.07
CA ARG A 91 -7.55 15.66 -20.41
C ARG A 91 -7.21 17.08 -19.98
N CYS A 92 -6.65 17.25 -18.78
CA CYS A 92 -6.40 18.58 -18.21
C CYS A 92 -4.95 18.81 -17.83
N ALA A 93 -4.04 17.93 -18.26
CA ALA A 93 -2.61 17.93 -17.93
C ALA A 93 -2.26 17.88 -16.44
N TYR A 94 -3.26 17.79 -15.54
CA TYR A 94 -3.04 17.78 -14.10
C TYR A 94 -2.03 16.72 -13.68
N GLN A 95 -0.99 17.14 -12.95
CA GLN A 95 0.01 16.26 -12.39
C GLN A 95 -0.31 15.92 -10.94
N MET A 96 -0.52 14.62 -10.68
CA MET A 96 -0.65 14.11 -9.32
C MET A 96 0.63 13.36 -8.93
N PRO A 97 1.32 13.75 -7.86
CA PRO A 97 2.45 12.97 -7.38
C PRO A 97 2.02 11.56 -7.00
N ASN A 98 2.86 10.56 -7.27
CA ASN A 98 2.57 9.16 -6.95
C ASN A 98 2.25 8.93 -5.46
N THR A 99 2.70 9.81 -4.57
CA THR A 99 2.39 9.80 -3.14
C THR A 99 0.92 10.07 -2.83
N HIS A 100 0.23 10.85 -3.67
CA HIS A 100 -1.18 11.22 -3.50
C HIS A 100 -2.11 10.30 -4.28
N ALA A 101 -1.57 9.45 -5.16
CA ALA A 101 -2.31 8.51 -5.97
C ALA A 101 -2.94 7.38 -5.14
N ARG A 102 -4.28 7.29 -5.19
CA ARG A 102 -5.05 6.18 -4.62
C ARG A 102 -5.74 5.41 -5.74
N ILE A 103 -5.51 4.10 -5.78
CA ILE A 103 -6.22 3.21 -6.70
C ILE A 103 -7.65 3.05 -6.17
N LEU A 104 -8.62 3.52 -6.95
CA LEU A 104 -10.03 3.25 -6.69
C LEU A 104 -10.35 1.83 -7.19
N PRO A 105 -11.13 1.04 -6.44
CA PRO A 105 -11.56 -0.28 -6.89
C PRO A 105 -12.45 -0.18 -8.13
N LYS A 106 -12.61 -1.29 -8.86
CA LYS A 106 -13.55 -1.36 -9.97
C LYS A 106 -14.94 -0.99 -9.45
N GLN A 107 -15.59 -0.02 -10.09
CA GLN A 107 -16.96 0.37 -9.80
C GLN A 107 -17.81 0.06 -11.02
N ASP A 108 -18.78 -0.83 -10.82
CA ASP A 108 -19.76 -1.19 -11.82
C ASP A 108 -21.02 -0.37 -11.58
N PHE A 109 -21.13 0.76 -12.26
CA PHE A 109 -22.39 1.46 -12.36
C PHE A 109 -23.11 0.83 -13.55
N LEU A 110 -24.36 0.39 -13.40
CA LEU A 110 -25.15 -0.34 -14.41
C LEU A 110 -25.06 0.16 -15.87
N VAL A 111 -24.60 1.40 -16.09
CA VAL A 111 -24.44 2.07 -17.39
C VAL A 111 -22.97 2.34 -17.76
N VAL A 112 -22.04 2.35 -16.79
CA VAL A 112 -20.62 2.68 -16.97
C VAL A 112 -19.74 1.83 -16.05
N VAL A 113 -18.89 0.98 -16.65
CA VAL A 113 -17.85 0.26 -15.93
C VAL A 113 -16.63 1.17 -15.74
N ARG A 114 -16.24 1.39 -14.48
CA ARG A 114 -14.97 2.04 -14.14
C ARG A 114 -13.98 0.99 -13.67
N HIS A 115 -12.92 0.80 -14.45
CA HIS A 115 -11.84 -0.14 -14.09
C HIS A 115 -11.10 0.32 -12.83
N ALA A 116 -10.49 -0.62 -12.12
CA ALA A 116 -9.62 -0.26 -11.01
C ALA A 116 -8.46 0.60 -11.53
N GLY A 117 -8.22 1.75 -10.92
CA GLY A 117 -7.24 2.70 -11.43
C GLY A 117 -7.12 3.97 -10.60
N VAL A 118 -6.13 4.80 -10.95
CA VAL A 118 -5.92 6.13 -10.36
C VAL A 118 -6.65 7.14 -11.23
N TYR A 119 -7.46 8.00 -10.61
CA TYR A 119 -8.31 8.94 -11.34
C TYR A 119 -7.95 10.40 -11.03
N CYS A 120 -8.10 11.24 -12.05
CA CYS A 120 -7.98 12.69 -11.96
C CYS A 120 -9.04 13.27 -11.00
N PRO A 121 -8.66 14.06 -9.98
CA PRO A 121 -9.64 14.70 -9.09
C PRO A 121 -10.47 15.77 -9.79
N ARG A 122 -9.93 16.41 -10.83
CA ARG A 122 -10.64 17.46 -11.60
C ARG A 122 -11.66 16.90 -12.58
N CYS A 123 -11.38 15.73 -13.14
CA CYS A 123 -11.95 15.32 -14.41
C CYS A 123 -12.31 13.83 -14.50
N TRP A 124 -12.04 13.07 -13.43
CA TRP A 124 -12.43 11.67 -13.25
C TRP A 124 -12.04 10.74 -14.40
N LYS A 125 -11.05 11.13 -15.21
CA LYS A 125 -10.40 10.27 -16.18
C LYS A 125 -9.24 9.52 -15.53
N PRO A 126 -8.92 8.30 -16.01
CA PRO A 126 -7.76 7.57 -15.54
C PRO A 126 -6.50 8.40 -15.81
N LEU A 127 -5.62 8.46 -14.82
CA LEU A 127 -4.33 9.09 -15.00
C LEU A 127 -3.33 8.11 -15.61
N LEU A 128 -2.40 8.65 -16.38
CA LEU A 128 -1.35 7.90 -17.05
C LEU A 128 -0.06 8.02 -16.25
N SER A 129 0.70 6.94 -16.19
CA SER A 129 2.08 6.99 -15.68
C SER A 129 2.95 7.90 -16.56
N GLU A 130 4.08 8.41 -16.03
CA GLU A 130 4.97 9.28 -16.81
C GLU A 130 5.43 8.65 -18.13
N THR A 131 5.73 7.35 -18.14
CA THR A 131 6.13 6.62 -19.34
C THR A 131 5.00 6.58 -20.37
N GLN A 132 3.76 6.33 -19.94
CA GLN A 132 2.58 6.36 -20.81
C GLN A 132 2.28 7.78 -21.31
N ALA A 133 2.44 8.79 -20.46
CA ALA A 133 2.23 10.18 -20.83
C ALA A 133 3.25 10.66 -21.87
N GLN A 134 4.52 10.25 -21.73
CA GLN A 134 5.59 10.50 -22.71
C GLN A 134 5.31 9.81 -24.04
N LEU A 135 4.88 8.54 -24.02
CA LEU A 135 4.50 7.81 -25.23
C LEU A 135 3.30 8.45 -25.95
N MET A 136 2.42 9.12 -25.21
CA MET A 136 1.26 9.82 -25.75
C MET A 136 1.52 11.31 -26.04
N GLY A 137 2.75 11.80 -25.85
CA GLY A 137 3.12 13.20 -26.13
C GLY A 137 2.40 14.24 -25.27
N ILE A 138 1.95 13.87 -24.07
CA ILE A 138 1.17 14.78 -23.21
C ILE A 138 2.12 15.76 -22.52
N PRO A 139 1.91 17.08 -22.66
CA PRO A 139 2.78 18.09 -22.06
C PRO A 139 2.72 18.03 -20.53
N LYS A 140 3.88 18.22 -19.89
CA LYS A 140 3.96 18.38 -18.43
C LYS A 140 3.32 19.71 -18.02
N GLU A 141 2.53 19.71 -16.95
CA GLU A 141 2.03 20.97 -16.36
C GLU A 141 3.26 21.77 -15.92
N ALA A 142 3.37 23.03 -16.37
CA ALA A 142 4.43 23.92 -15.91
C ALA A 142 4.19 24.21 -14.43
N ALA A 143 5.21 23.97 -13.61
CA ALA A 143 5.18 24.16 -12.16
C ALA A 143 4.86 25.61 -11.76
#